data_AF-A0A108T2U9-F1
#
_entry.id   AF-A0A108T2U9-F1
#
_cell.length_a   1.000
_cell.length_b   1.000
_cell.length_c   1.000
_cell.angle_alpha   90.00
_cell.angle_beta   90.00
_cell.angle_gamma   90.00
#
_symmetry.space_group_name_H-M   'P 1'
#
loop_
_entity.id
_entity.type
_entity.pdbx_description
1 polymer ?
#
loop_
_entity_poly.entity_id
_entity_poly.type
_entity_poly.pdbx_seq_one_letter_code
_entity_poly.pdbx_strand_id
1 'polypeptide(L)'
;MEEKKYINIDNMAARLYQVLKDARESMIDDENKVFIMESFSDELLEEESYEMAWRFNSNMKEYLHNPDHRLCGNFNNIDYDYPYHIYGKVTYDVPLVNAMIARLDDNEDSKLANEDRNFLVDWLFETFGTWRISYNFQNEISETLYVEFENQ
;
A
#
# COMPACT_ATOMS: atom_id res chain seq x y z
N MET A 1 20.10 12.24 2.08
CA MET A 1 20.18 10.78 1.84
C MET A 1 18.86 10.41 1.22
N GLU A 2 18.86 9.89 0.00
CA GLU A 2 17.63 9.44 -0.66
C GLU A 2 17.02 8.30 0.15
N GLU A 3 15.70 8.33 0.36
CA GLU A 3 15.01 7.29 1.11
C GLU A 3 15.02 5.97 0.32
N LYS A 4 15.44 4.88 0.96
CA LYS A 4 15.55 3.57 0.30
C LYS A 4 14.16 3.02 -0.04
N LYS A 5 14.03 2.43 -1.22
CA LYS A 5 12.79 1.84 -1.71
C LYS A 5 12.78 0.33 -1.45
N TYR A 6 11.93 -0.09 -0.51
CA TYR A 6 11.62 -1.48 -0.20
C TYR A 6 10.43 -2.00 -1.00
N ILE A 7 9.59 -1.11 -1.51
CA ILE A 7 8.50 -1.42 -2.44
C ILE A 7 8.59 -0.55 -3.69
N ASN A 8 7.82 -0.87 -4.72
CA ASN A 8 7.67 0.01 -5.87
C ASN A 8 6.69 1.14 -5.52
N ILE A 9 7.23 2.32 -5.23
CA ILE A 9 6.46 3.50 -4.79
C ILE A 9 5.41 3.91 -5.83
N ASP A 10 5.79 3.99 -7.10
CA ASP A 10 4.88 4.47 -8.16
C ASP A 10 3.72 3.49 -8.37
N ASN A 11 4.02 2.18 -8.34
CA ASN A 11 2.98 1.14 -8.41
C ASN A 11 2.06 1.18 -7.17
N MET A 12 2.63 1.30 -5.97
CA MET A 12 1.86 1.41 -4.74
C MET A 12 0.95 2.64 -4.75
N ALA A 13 1.48 3.81 -5.11
CA ALA A 13 0.74 5.06 -5.21
C ALA A 13 -0.39 4.97 -6.24
N ALA A 14 -0.12 4.42 -7.44
CA ALA A 14 -1.15 4.25 -8.45
C ALA A 14 -2.31 3.34 -8.00
N ARG A 15 -2.01 2.27 -7.26
CA ARG A 15 -3.04 1.38 -6.69
C ARG A 15 -3.82 2.05 -5.58
N LEU A 16 -3.14 2.77 -4.68
CA LEU A 16 -3.78 3.53 -3.60
C LEU A 16 -4.70 4.61 -4.16
N TYR A 17 -4.25 5.34 -5.19
CA TYR A 17 -5.05 6.35 -5.88
C TYR A 17 -6.35 5.77 -6.38
N GLN A 18 -6.32 4.61 -7.04
CA GLN A 18 -7.55 3.96 -7.49
C GLN A 18 -8.46 3.57 -6.32
N VAL A 19 -7.91 3.07 -5.22
CA VAL A 19 -8.68 2.72 -4.01
C VAL A 19 -9.37 3.93 -3.40
N LEU A 20 -8.66 5.06 -3.28
CA LEU A 20 -9.22 6.31 -2.75
C LEU A 20 -10.25 6.91 -3.72
N LYS A 21 -9.98 6.85 -5.03
CA LYS A 21 -10.89 7.32 -6.07
C LYS A 21 -12.20 6.55 -6.07
N ASP A 22 -12.14 5.22 -6.05
CA ASP A 22 -13.33 4.35 -5.98
C ASP A 22 -14.12 4.62 -4.69
N ALA A 23 -13.42 4.80 -3.57
CA ALA A 23 -14.03 5.14 -2.28
C ALA A 23 -14.74 6.50 -2.32
N ARG A 24 -14.10 7.54 -2.86
CA ARG A 24 -14.71 8.86 -3.06
C ARG A 24 -15.94 8.79 -3.97
N GLU A 25 -15.79 8.16 -5.13
CA GLU A 25 -16.86 8.06 -6.13
C GLU A 25 -18.10 7.34 -5.59
N SER A 26 -17.92 6.38 -4.69
CA SER A 26 -19.04 5.69 -4.02
C SER A 26 -19.84 6.56 -3.05
N MET A 27 -19.31 7.71 -2.62
CA MET A 27 -19.94 8.64 -1.68
C MET A 27 -20.67 9.79 -2.39
N ILE A 28 -20.52 9.92 -3.71
CA ILE A 28 -21.06 11.02 -4.49
C ILE A 28 -22.55 10.80 -4.82
N ASP A 29 -23.36 11.81 -4.54
CA ASP A 29 -24.74 11.96 -5.01
C ASP A 29 -24.94 13.34 -5.68
N ASP A 30 -26.16 13.61 -6.16
CA ASP A 30 -26.47 14.86 -6.87
C ASP A 30 -26.38 16.11 -5.96
N GLU A 31 -26.53 15.97 -4.65
CA GLU A 31 -26.54 17.07 -3.68
C GLU A 31 -25.11 17.43 -3.24
N ASN A 32 -24.23 16.44 -3.09
CA ASN A 32 -22.91 16.61 -2.51
C ASN A 32 -21.76 16.66 -3.53
N LYS A 33 -22.03 16.36 -4.82
CA LYS A 33 -20.99 16.15 -5.85
C LYS A 33 -19.98 17.28 -5.96
N VAL A 34 -20.43 18.52 -6.06
CA VAL A 34 -19.53 19.68 -6.26
C VAL A 34 -18.59 19.80 -5.06
N PHE A 35 -19.14 19.73 -3.86
CA PHE A 35 -18.38 19.82 -2.63
C PHE A 35 -17.35 18.69 -2.47
N ILE A 36 -17.74 17.42 -2.71
CA ILE A 36 -16.81 16.29 -2.63
C ILE A 36 -15.70 16.41 -3.67
N MET A 37 -16.02 16.78 -4.91
CA MET A 37 -15.02 16.88 -5.98
C MET A 37 -14.04 18.04 -5.77
N GLU A 38 -14.46 19.11 -5.07
CA GLU A 38 -13.59 20.21 -4.68
C GLU A 38 -12.74 19.88 -3.45
N SER A 39 -13.35 19.27 -2.42
CA SER A 39 -12.68 18.96 -1.14
C SER A 39 -11.74 17.76 -1.23
N PHE A 40 -12.09 16.78 -2.07
CA PHE A 40 -11.33 15.54 -2.29
C PHE A 40 -10.95 15.43 -3.77
N SER A 41 -10.25 16.44 -4.27
CA SER A 41 -9.87 16.56 -5.67
C SER A 41 -8.95 15.43 -6.14
N ASP A 42 -8.88 15.20 -7.45
CA ASP A 42 -7.94 14.20 -8.01
C ASP A 42 -6.47 14.53 -7.65
N GLU A 43 -6.11 15.82 -7.55
CA GLU A 43 -4.77 16.27 -7.13
C GLU A 43 -4.48 15.89 -5.67
N LEU A 44 -5.46 16.09 -4.77
CA LEU A 44 -5.34 15.65 -3.37
C LEU A 44 -5.16 14.14 -3.29
N LEU A 45 -5.98 13.37 -4.03
CA LEU A 45 -5.87 11.91 -4.02
C LEU A 45 -4.50 11.43 -4.51
N GLU A 46 -3.93 12.08 -5.52
CA GLU A 46 -2.58 11.78 -6.00
C GLU A 46 -1.53 12.03 -4.91
N GLU A 47 -1.56 13.20 -4.27
CA GLU A 47 -0.64 13.55 -3.18
C GLU A 47 -0.73 12.57 -2.00
N GLU A 48 -1.95 12.33 -1.50
CA GLU A 48 -2.20 11.40 -0.40
C GLU A 48 -1.74 9.98 -0.72
N SER A 49 -1.97 9.53 -1.96
CA SER A 49 -1.55 8.19 -2.40
C SER A 49 -0.04 8.03 -2.38
N TYR A 50 0.70 9.07 -2.79
CA TYR A 50 2.16 9.05 -2.72
C TYR A 50 2.66 9.09 -1.27
N GLU A 51 2.06 9.92 -0.41
CA GLU A 51 2.41 9.93 1.01
C GLU A 51 2.18 8.56 1.66
N MET A 52 1.02 7.96 1.40
CA MET A 52 0.67 6.64 1.90
C MET A 52 1.62 5.56 1.36
N ALA A 53 2.03 5.64 0.09
CA ALA A 53 3.00 4.71 -0.49
C ALA A 53 4.34 4.76 0.26
N TRP A 54 4.84 5.94 0.61
CA TRP A 54 6.04 6.07 1.43
C TRP A 54 5.86 5.56 2.86
N ARG A 55 4.70 5.78 3.48
CA ARG A 55 4.38 5.18 4.79
C ARG A 55 4.40 3.64 4.72
N PHE A 56 3.82 3.06 3.67
CA PHE A 56 3.87 1.61 3.46
C PHE A 56 5.29 1.11 3.17
N ASN A 57 6.12 1.90 2.48
CA ASN A 57 7.53 1.59 2.28
C ASN A 57 8.29 1.50 3.61
N SER A 58 8.08 2.47 4.52
CA SER A 58 8.66 2.43 5.86
C SER A 58 8.16 1.23 6.67
N ASN A 59 6.86 0.95 6.64
CA ASN A 59 6.28 -0.22 7.31
C ASN A 59 6.83 -1.54 6.76
N MET A 60 7.01 -1.64 5.44
CA MET A 60 7.58 -2.82 4.80
C MET A 60 9.03 -3.04 5.24
N LYS A 61 9.83 -1.96 5.30
CA LYS A 61 11.17 -2.03 5.87
C LYS A 61 11.15 -2.60 7.28
N GLU A 62 10.32 -2.05 8.16
CA GLU A 62 10.22 -2.51 9.56
C GLU A 62 9.83 -3.98 9.63
N TYR A 63 8.85 -4.39 8.82
CA TYR A 63 8.41 -5.78 8.73
C TYR A 63 9.53 -6.73 8.27
N LEU A 64 10.22 -6.41 7.17
CA LEU A 64 11.31 -7.24 6.62
C LEU A 64 12.52 -7.38 7.54
N HIS A 65 12.67 -6.47 8.51
CA HIS A 65 13.74 -6.52 9.50
C HIS A 65 13.30 -7.13 10.84
N ASN A 66 12.05 -7.59 10.93
CA ASN A 66 11.54 -8.26 12.11
C ASN A 66 12.13 -9.69 12.17
N PRO A 67 12.67 -10.15 13.31
CA PRO A 67 13.13 -11.54 13.44
C PRO A 67 12.02 -12.59 13.24
N ASP A 68 10.75 -12.23 13.34
CA ASP A 68 9.60 -13.09 13.04
C ASP A 68 8.64 -12.39 12.07
N HIS A 69 8.57 -12.90 10.84
CA HIS A 69 7.68 -12.40 9.79
C HIS A 69 6.22 -12.89 9.93
N ARG A 70 5.85 -13.56 11.02
CA ARG A 70 4.46 -13.96 11.26
C ARG A 70 3.58 -12.75 11.52
N LEU A 71 2.49 -12.66 10.76
CA LEU A 71 1.41 -11.71 10.97
C LEU A 71 0.30 -12.36 11.79
N CYS A 72 0.04 -11.84 13.00
CA CYS A 72 -1.01 -12.36 13.86
C CYS A 72 -2.38 -12.29 13.16
N GLY A 73 -3.08 -13.42 13.06
CA GLY A 73 -4.39 -13.50 12.41
C GLY A 73 -4.34 -13.52 10.88
N ASN A 74 -3.17 -13.65 10.26
CA ASN A 74 -3.01 -13.79 8.81
C ASN A 74 -2.25 -15.09 8.48
N PHE A 75 -2.57 -15.72 7.34
CA PHE A 75 -1.86 -16.89 6.84
C PHE A 75 -0.65 -16.53 5.98
N ASN A 76 -0.63 -15.31 5.43
CA ASN A 76 0.48 -14.84 4.61
C ASN A 76 1.71 -14.61 5.48
N ASN A 77 2.85 -15.05 4.95
CA ASN A 77 4.15 -14.94 5.57
C ASN A 77 5.21 -14.97 4.48
N ILE A 78 6.02 -13.90 4.45
CA ILE A 78 7.02 -13.68 3.41
C ILE A 78 8.04 -14.81 3.30
N ASP A 79 8.32 -15.51 4.41
CA ASP A 79 9.25 -16.63 4.47
C ASP A 79 8.80 -17.85 3.64
N TYR A 80 7.51 -17.93 3.34
CA TYR A 80 6.91 -18.96 2.48
C TYR A 80 6.48 -18.40 1.13
N ASP A 81 5.90 -17.20 1.14
CA ASP A 81 5.28 -16.60 -0.04
C ASP A 81 6.32 -16.14 -1.06
N TYR A 82 7.47 -15.62 -0.61
CA TYR A 82 8.54 -15.20 -1.53
C TYR A 82 9.23 -16.40 -2.20
N PRO A 83 9.65 -17.47 -1.49
CA PRO A 83 10.13 -18.68 -2.16
C PRO A 83 9.09 -19.32 -3.09
N TYR A 84 7.81 -19.28 -2.72
CA TYR A 84 6.73 -19.73 -3.60
C TYR A 84 6.63 -18.89 -4.88
N HIS A 85 6.74 -17.57 -4.78
CA HIS A 85 6.76 -16.67 -5.93
C HIS A 85 7.92 -17.00 -6.90
N ILE A 86 9.11 -17.32 -6.37
CA ILE A 86 10.29 -17.63 -7.20
C ILE A 86 10.23 -19.05 -7.80
N TYR A 87 9.79 -20.05 -7.04
CA TYR A 87 9.89 -21.45 -7.45
C TYR A 87 8.57 -22.10 -7.89
N GLY A 88 7.42 -21.46 -7.60
CA GLY A 88 6.09 -22.01 -7.84
C GLY A 88 5.71 -23.20 -6.93
N LYS A 89 6.44 -23.41 -5.83
CA LYS A 89 6.19 -24.49 -4.86
C LYS A 89 6.45 -24.03 -3.43
N VAL A 90 5.61 -24.48 -2.49
CA VAL A 90 5.72 -24.08 -1.09
C VAL A 90 7.00 -24.70 -0.50
N THR A 91 7.94 -23.84 -0.14
CA THR A 91 9.22 -24.23 0.47
C THR A 91 9.67 -23.13 1.43
N TYR A 92 10.53 -23.50 2.38
CA TYR A 92 11.17 -22.56 3.30
C TYR A 92 12.61 -22.35 2.85
N ASP A 93 12.95 -21.13 2.43
CA ASP A 93 14.27 -20.74 1.96
C ASP A 93 14.68 -19.39 2.53
N VAL A 94 15.17 -19.41 3.77
CA VAL A 94 15.63 -18.22 4.50
C VAL A 94 16.78 -17.51 3.77
N PRO A 95 17.81 -18.21 3.24
CA PRO A 95 18.84 -17.55 2.45
C PRO A 95 18.28 -16.74 1.26
N LEU A 96 17.27 -17.25 0.57
CA LEU A 96 16.63 -16.54 -0.55
C LEU A 96 15.93 -15.25 -0.10
N VAL A 97 15.17 -15.31 1.00
CA VAL A 97 14.48 -14.13 1.57
C VAL A 97 15.49 -13.10 2.05
N ASN A 98 16.54 -13.52 2.77
CA ASN A 98 17.60 -12.62 3.22
C ASN A 98 18.36 -11.99 2.06
N ALA A 99 18.55 -12.72 0.96
CA ALA A 99 19.17 -12.16 -0.24
C ALA A 99 18.30 -11.08 -0.88
N MET A 100 16.97 -11.24 -0.88
CA MET A 100 16.04 -10.20 -1.33
C MET A 100 16.11 -8.95 -0.44
N ILE A 101 16.08 -9.13 0.88
CA ILE A 101 16.20 -8.01 1.83
C ILE A 101 17.53 -7.24 1.60
N ALA A 102 18.64 -7.96 1.43
CA ALA A 102 19.94 -7.35 1.17
C ALA A 102 19.96 -6.50 -0.12
N ARG A 103 19.31 -6.95 -1.21
CA ARG A 103 19.20 -6.15 -2.44
C ARG A 103 18.42 -4.85 -2.22
N LEU A 104 17.35 -4.91 -1.43
CA LEU A 104 16.56 -3.72 -1.09
C LEU A 104 17.34 -2.78 -0.17
N ASP A 105 18.08 -3.32 0.79
CA ASP A 105 18.96 -2.55 1.67
C ASP A 105 20.09 -1.86 0.92
N ASP A 106 20.64 -2.49 -0.12
CA ASP A 106 21.65 -1.88 -0.98
C ASP A 106 21.05 -0.86 -1.96
N ASN A 107 19.73 -0.67 -1.93
CA ASN A 107 18.96 0.15 -2.86
C ASN A 107 19.31 -0.20 -4.32
N GLU A 108 19.45 -1.49 -4.59
CA GLU A 108 19.87 -1.99 -5.90
C GLU A 108 18.82 -1.65 -6.96
N ASP A 109 19.25 -1.16 -8.13
CA ASP A 109 18.37 -0.84 -9.27
C ASP A 109 18.45 -1.91 -10.38
N SER A 110 18.59 -3.19 -9.99
CA SER A 110 18.55 -4.28 -10.94
C SER A 110 17.12 -4.68 -11.28
N LYS A 111 16.96 -5.41 -12.37
CA LYS A 111 15.68 -6.01 -12.75
C LYS A 111 15.10 -6.85 -11.61
N LEU A 112 15.94 -7.64 -10.95
CA LEU A 112 15.51 -8.53 -9.86
C LEU A 112 15.05 -7.72 -8.64
N ALA A 113 15.81 -6.69 -8.24
CA ALA A 113 15.40 -5.83 -7.12
C ALA A 113 14.07 -5.09 -7.43
N ASN A 114 13.86 -4.69 -8.69
CA ASN A 114 12.59 -4.10 -9.11
C ASN A 114 11.44 -5.12 -9.16
N GLU A 115 11.70 -6.37 -9.51
CA GLU A 115 10.74 -7.48 -9.39
C GLU A 115 10.39 -7.75 -7.90
N ASP A 116 11.38 -7.76 -7.01
CA ASP A 116 11.17 -7.91 -5.56
C ASP A 116 10.26 -6.80 -5.00
N ARG A 117 10.54 -5.55 -5.36
CA ARG A 117 9.73 -4.38 -4.99
C ARG A 117 8.29 -4.48 -5.47
N ASN A 118 8.06 -5.00 -6.69
CA ASN A 118 6.72 -5.20 -7.23
C ASN A 118 5.99 -6.35 -6.52
N PHE A 119 6.67 -7.46 -6.29
CA PHE A 119 6.12 -8.58 -5.54
C PHE A 119 5.66 -8.13 -4.14
N LEU A 120 6.44 -7.30 -3.44
CA LEU A 120 6.06 -6.80 -2.11
C LEU A 120 4.82 -5.88 -2.14
N VAL A 121 4.61 -5.12 -3.23
CA VAL A 121 3.36 -4.37 -3.42
C VAL A 121 2.18 -5.34 -3.56
N ASP A 122 2.30 -6.33 -4.43
CA ASP A 122 1.23 -7.31 -4.67
C ASP A 122 0.91 -8.10 -3.40
N TRP A 123 1.94 -8.62 -2.74
CA TRP A 123 1.83 -9.34 -1.49
C TRP A 123 1.14 -8.52 -0.39
N LEU A 124 1.45 -7.21 -0.28
CA LEU A 124 0.80 -6.34 0.71
C LEU A 124 -0.71 -6.26 0.47
N PHE A 125 -1.14 -6.01 -0.77
CA PHE A 125 -2.56 -5.93 -1.08
C PHE A 125 -3.27 -7.28 -1.00
N GLU A 126 -2.62 -8.39 -1.33
CA GLU A 126 -3.16 -9.74 -1.13
C GLU A 126 -3.32 -10.06 0.37
N THR A 127 -2.39 -9.58 1.19
CA THR A 127 -2.37 -9.83 2.65
C THR A 127 -3.41 -9.03 3.39
N PHE A 128 -3.56 -7.73 3.09
CA PHE A 128 -4.37 -6.81 3.88
C PHE A 128 -5.65 -6.35 3.17
N GLY A 129 -5.75 -6.57 1.86
CA GLY A 129 -6.83 -6.04 1.04
C GLY A 129 -6.87 -4.51 1.04
N THR A 130 -8.02 -3.95 0.66
CA THR A 130 -8.23 -2.49 0.56
C THR A 130 -9.31 -1.97 1.49
N TRP A 131 -10.09 -2.86 2.11
CA TRP A 131 -11.31 -2.51 2.85
C TRP A 131 -11.09 -1.44 3.91
N ARG A 132 -10.04 -1.58 4.74
CA ARG A 132 -9.77 -0.62 5.81
C ARG A 132 -9.35 0.75 5.29
N ILE A 133 -8.65 0.80 4.15
CA ILE A 133 -8.24 2.06 3.51
C ILE A 133 -9.48 2.79 3.01
N SER A 134 -10.32 2.12 2.22
CA SER A 134 -11.56 2.69 1.70
C SER A 134 -12.49 3.14 2.83
N TYR A 135 -12.68 2.29 3.85
CA TYR A 135 -13.55 2.60 4.99
C TYR A 135 -13.10 3.86 5.75
N ASN A 136 -11.81 3.97 6.05
CA ASN A 136 -11.29 5.13 6.78
C ASN A 136 -11.46 6.41 5.95
N PHE A 137 -11.18 6.35 4.65
CA PHE A 137 -11.31 7.50 3.77
C PHE A 137 -12.77 7.93 3.56
N GLN A 138 -13.70 6.97 3.43
CA GLN A 138 -15.13 7.26 3.38
C GLN A 138 -15.63 7.92 4.67
N ASN A 139 -15.09 7.53 5.83
CA ASN A 139 -15.44 8.19 7.10
C ASN A 139 -14.95 9.65 7.12
N GLU A 140 -13.75 9.93 6.62
CA GLU A 140 -13.22 11.29 6.52
C GLU A 140 -14.10 12.16 5.60
N ILE A 141 -14.52 11.63 4.46
CA ILE A 141 -15.50 12.30 3.58
C ILE A 141 -16.82 12.55 4.34
N SER A 142 -17.31 11.55 5.06
CA SER A 142 -18.57 11.65 5.82
C SER A 142 -18.51 12.71 6.92
N GLU A 143 -17.41 12.77 7.66
CA GLU A 143 -17.17 13.78 8.70
C GLU A 143 -17.10 15.18 8.10
N THR A 144 -16.44 15.32 6.95
CA THR A 144 -16.33 16.61 6.25
C THR A 144 -17.70 17.08 5.73
N LEU A 145 -18.51 16.18 5.17
CA LEU A 145 -19.88 16.48 4.75
C LEU A 145 -20.79 16.86 5.92
N TYR A 146 -20.68 16.15 7.04
CA TYR A 146 -21.46 16.44 8.24
C TYR A 146 -21.22 17.88 8.71
N VAL A 147 -19.95 18.30 8.77
CA VAL A 147 -19.57 19.67 9.15
C VAL A 147 -20.08 20.69 8.15
N GLU A 148 -20.03 20.42 6.85
CA GLU A 148 -20.57 21.32 5.82
C GLU A 148 -22.09 21.51 5.99
N PHE A 149 -22.85 20.42 6.15
CA PHE A 149 -24.31 20.50 6.30
C PHE A 149 -24.77 21.11 7.63
N GLU A 150 -24.00 20.99 8.72
CA GLU A 150 -24.31 21.70 9.98
C GLU A 150 -24.08 23.22 9.89
N ASN A 151 -23.24 23.67 8.97
CA ASN A 151 -22.86 25.08 8.82
C ASN A 151 -23.71 25.85 7.78
N GLN A 152 -24.63 25.17 7.08
CA GLN A 152 -25.60 25.76 6.14
C GLN A 152 -26.92 26.14 6.83
#